data_AF-A0A183D0Y0-F1
#
_entry.id   AF-A0A183D0Y0-F1
#
_cell.length_a   1.000
_cell.length_b   1.000
_cell.length_c   1.000
_cell.angle_alpha   90.00
_cell.angle_beta   90.00
_cell.angle_gamma   90.00
#
_symmetry.space_group_name_H-M   'P 1'
#
loop_
_entity.id
_entity.type
_entity.pdbx_description
1 polymer ?
#
loop_
_entity_poly.entity_id
_entity_poly.type
_entity_poly.pdbx_seq_one_letter_code
_entity_poly.pdbx_strand_id
1 'polypeptide(L)'
;MSRSFCFHTIFLYGFSFCMSDMTILFLTIDRLIAVCSPIKYRTIRSKHYILTAVVVSFIYSLPFVVLGFANTNDELVEPCNPPMGYEPRLMIVWIYSYITIAVAVVILNTISYFLIYRSGKKKELGEFSCGFR
;
A
#
# COMPACT_ATOMS: atom_id res chain seq x y z
N MET A 1 -8.50 -22.70 19.09
CA MET A 1 -7.58 -23.15 18.01
C MET A 1 -6.15 -22.77 18.43
N SER A 2 -5.11 -23.58 18.16
CA SER A 2 -3.73 -23.14 18.47
C SER A 2 -3.28 -22.03 17.51
N ARG A 3 -2.51 -21.06 18.00
CA ARG A 3 -1.98 -19.96 17.17
C ARG A 3 -1.13 -20.48 16.02
N SER A 4 -0.37 -21.56 16.23
CA SER A 4 0.40 -22.22 15.17
C SER A 4 -0.46 -22.70 14.02
N PHE A 5 -1.50 -23.49 14.32
CA PHE A 5 -2.41 -23.97 13.30
C PHE A 5 -3.15 -22.81 12.61
N CYS A 6 -3.51 -21.78 13.37
CA CYS A 6 -4.11 -20.56 12.83
C CYS A 6 -3.19 -19.86 11.84
N PHE A 7 -1.96 -19.56 12.25
CA PHE A 7 -0.97 -18.88 11.42
C PHE A 7 -0.67 -19.66 10.15
N HIS A 8 -0.47 -20.97 10.23
CA HIS A 8 -0.28 -21.85 9.07
C HIS A 8 -1.45 -21.83 8.08
N THR A 9 -2.67 -21.55 8.54
CA THR A 9 -3.84 -21.48 7.66
C THR A 9 -3.93 -20.12 6.96
N ILE A 10 -3.51 -19.04 7.62
CA ILE A 10 -3.74 -17.66 7.16
C ILE A 10 -2.48 -16.94 6.66
N PHE A 11 -1.28 -17.53 6.75
CA PHE A 11 -0.03 -16.84 6.41
C PHE A 11 0.00 -16.33 4.97
N LEU A 12 -0.53 -17.09 4.01
CA LEU A 12 -0.60 -16.66 2.60
C LEU A 12 -1.52 -15.45 2.45
N TYR A 13 -2.65 -15.46 3.15
CA TYR A 13 -3.56 -14.32 3.15
C TYR A 13 -2.90 -13.08 3.76
N GLY A 14 -2.23 -13.23 4.92
CA GLY A 14 -1.49 -12.13 5.54
C GLY A 14 -0.37 -11.59 4.65
N PHE A 15 0.36 -12.47 3.97
CA PHE A 15 1.38 -12.09 3.00
C PHE A 15 0.80 -11.30 1.82
N SER A 16 -0.26 -11.81 1.19
CA SER A 16 -0.93 -11.13 0.07
C SER A 16 -1.54 -9.79 0.48
N PHE A 17 -2.01 -9.67 1.71
CA PHE A 17 -2.52 -8.41 2.26
C PHE A 17 -1.41 -7.36 2.38
N CYS A 18 -0.28 -7.71 3.00
CA CYS A 18 0.88 -6.81 3.13
C CYS A 18 1.44 -6.37 1.76
N MET A 19 1.47 -7.31 0.80
CA MET A 19 1.85 -7.05 -0.58
C MET A 19 0.89 -6.05 -1.25
N SER A 20 -0.42 -6.23 -1.05
CA SER A 20 -1.45 -5.36 -1.62
C SER A 20 -1.34 -3.94 -1.07
N ASP A 21 -1.15 -3.78 0.24
CA ASP A 21 -1.01 -2.47 0.88
C ASP A 21 0.16 -1.66 0.30
N MET A 22 1.33 -2.29 0.19
CA MET A 22 2.49 -1.65 -0.41
C MET A 22 2.29 -1.32 -1.88
N THR A 23 1.65 -2.23 -2.63
CA THR A 23 1.35 -2.00 -4.04
C THR A 23 0.40 -0.81 -4.23
N ILE A 24 -0.60 -0.65 -3.37
CA ILE A 24 -1.52 0.50 -3.39
C ILE A 24 -0.78 1.81 -3.09
N LEU A 25 0.17 1.80 -2.16
CA LEU A 25 1.02 2.96 -1.87
C LEU A 25 1.85 3.35 -3.11
N PHE A 26 2.53 2.40 -3.75
CA PHE A 26 3.26 2.66 -4.99
C PHE A 26 2.36 3.14 -6.13
N LEU A 27 1.16 2.59 -6.26
CA LEU A 27 0.18 3.04 -7.26
C LEU A 27 -0.24 4.49 -7.00
N THR A 28 -0.37 4.88 -5.73
CA THR A 28 -0.75 6.25 -5.38
C THR A 28 0.39 7.24 -5.67
N ILE A 29 1.64 6.85 -5.38
CA ILE A 29 2.82 7.64 -5.72
C ILE A 29 2.95 7.79 -7.25
N ASP A 30 2.73 6.72 -7.99
CA ASP A 30 2.75 6.72 -9.46
C ASP A 30 1.76 7.72 -10.04
N ARG A 31 0.51 7.70 -9.53
CA ARG A 31 -0.52 8.68 -9.89
C ARG A 31 -0.09 10.12 -9.58
N LEU A 32 0.50 10.36 -8.41
CA LEU A 32 0.98 11.69 -8.03
C LEU A 32 2.08 12.18 -9.00
N ILE A 33 3.01 11.31 -9.40
CA ILE A 33 4.06 11.62 -10.37
C ILE A 33 3.45 11.95 -11.74
N ALA A 34 2.46 11.17 -12.18
CA ALA A 34 1.76 11.39 -13.45
C ALA A 34 1.06 12.75 -13.51
N VAL A 35 0.45 13.19 -12.40
CA VAL A 35 -0.22 14.49 -12.30
C VAL A 35 0.76 15.66 -12.20
N CYS A 36 1.83 15.50 -11.41
CA CYS A 36 2.82 16.56 -11.21
C CYS A 36 3.75 16.77 -12.41
N SER A 37 4.01 15.73 -13.20
CA SER A 37 4.97 15.78 -14.31
C SER A 37 4.57 14.86 -15.46
N PRO A 38 3.49 15.18 -16.20
CA PRO A 38 2.95 14.31 -17.25
C PRO A 38 3.96 14.04 -18.38
N ILE A 39 4.84 15.01 -18.68
CA ILE A 39 5.86 14.88 -19.73
C ILE A 39 6.97 13.90 -19.30
N LYS A 40 7.46 14.01 -18.06
CA LYS A 40 8.49 13.10 -17.53
C LYS A 40 7.95 11.69 -17.29
N TYR A 41 6.69 11.58 -16.84
CA TYR A 41 6.02 10.31 -16.63
C TYR A 41 5.93 9.48 -17.93
N ARG A 42 5.67 10.14 -19.07
CA ARG A 42 5.62 9.49 -20.39
C ARG A 42 6.99 8.94 -20.87
N THR A 43 8.10 9.51 -20.40
CA THR A 43 9.46 9.08 -20.77
C THR A 43 10.01 7.99 -19.84
N ILE A 44 9.46 7.86 -18.63
CA ILE A 44 9.87 6.82 -17.68
C ILE A 44 9.50 5.42 -18.19
N ARG A 45 10.47 4.52 -18.20
CA ARG A 45 10.30 3.11 -18.57
C ARG A 45 9.59 2.37 -17.44
N SER A 46 8.26 2.30 -17.50
CA SER A 46 7.35 1.73 -16.50
C SER A 46 7.77 0.36 -15.92
N LYS A 47 8.48 -0.47 -16.71
CA LYS A 47 8.94 -1.80 -16.28
C LYS A 47 9.84 -1.78 -15.04
N HIS A 48 10.79 -0.84 -14.94
CA HIS A 48 11.70 -0.78 -13.79
C HIS A 48 10.95 -0.36 -12.54
N TYR A 49 10.03 0.60 -12.68
CA TYR A 49 9.20 1.06 -11.57
C TYR A 49 8.33 -0.06 -11.00
N ILE A 50 7.64 -0.80 -11.87
CA ILE A 50 6.81 -1.94 -11.46
C ILE A 50 7.66 -3.02 -10.76
N LEU A 51 8.84 -3.34 -11.31
CA LEU A 51 9.74 -4.30 -10.69
C LEU A 51 10.19 -3.82 -9.30
N THR A 52 10.56 -2.55 -9.15
CA THR A 52 10.93 -2.00 -7.85
C THR A 52 9.78 -2.04 -6.85
N ALA A 53 8.55 -1.74 -7.27
CA ALA A 53 7.38 -1.79 -6.40
C ALA A 53 7.09 -3.21 -5.90
N VAL A 54 7.17 -4.20 -6.79
CA VAL A 54 6.98 -5.62 -6.43
C VAL A 54 8.08 -6.10 -5.48
N VAL A 55 9.34 -5.79 -5.78
CA VAL A 55 10.48 -6.19 -4.95
C VAL A 55 10.39 -5.58 -3.55
N VAL A 56 10.08 -4.28 -3.44
CA VAL A 56 9.93 -3.62 -2.14
C VAL A 56 8.75 -4.19 -1.35
N SER A 57 7.62 -4.46 -2.02
CA SER A 57 6.46 -5.08 -1.38
C SER A 57 6.79 -6.47 -0.83
N PHE A 58 7.60 -7.23 -1.56
CA PHE A 58 8.06 -8.56 -1.15
C PHE A 58 8.99 -8.47 0.07
N ILE A 59 9.96 -7.56 0.02
CA ILE A 59 10.90 -7.30 1.13
C ILE A 59 10.16 -6.83 2.39
N TYR A 60 9.07 -6.07 2.26
CA TYR A 60 8.25 -5.65 3.39
C TYR A 60 7.44 -6.81 3.99
N SER A 61 6.85 -7.67 3.15
CA SER A 61 5.91 -8.71 3.57
C SER A 61 6.61 -9.96 4.12
N LEU A 62 7.79 -10.29 3.60
CA LEU A 62 8.53 -11.51 3.96
C LEU A 62 8.96 -11.57 5.43
N PRO A 63 9.48 -10.51 6.06
CA PRO A 63 9.84 -10.52 7.49
C PRO A 63 8.66 -10.88 8.40
N PHE A 64 7.45 -10.40 8.11
CA PHE A 64 6.27 -10.74 8.90
C PHE A 64 5.95 -12.23 8.82
N VAL A 65 6.09 -12.85 7.64
CA VAL A 65 5.87 -14.28 7.49
C VAL A 65 6.94 -15.09 8.22
N VAL A 66 8.22 -14.73 8.03
CA VAL A 66 9.36 -15.44 8.63
C VAL A 66 9.33 -15.33 10.15
N LEU A 67 9.15 -14.13 10.70
CA LEU A 67 9.04 -13.91 12.14
C LEU A 67 7.76 -14.52 12.71
N GLY A 68 6.67 -14.54 11.95
CA GLY A 68 5.45 -15.23 12.31
C GLY A 68 5.68 -16.73 12.52
N PHE A 69 6.35 -17.41 11.59
CA PHE A 69 6.71 -18.82 11.75
C PHE A 69 7.72 -19.06 12.87
N ALA A 70 8.71 -18.17 13.03
CA ALA A 70 9.77 -18.33 14.02
C ALA A 70 9.29 -18.14 15.48
N ASN A 71 8.32 -17.24 15.71
CA ASN A 71 7.82 -16.85 17.04
C ASN A 71 6.40 -17.35 17.30
N THR A 72 5.95 -18.35 16.55
CA THR A 72 4.64 -18.97 16.77
C THR A 72 4.68 -19.82 18.05
N ASN A 73 3.70 -19.60 18.94
CA ASN A 73 3.50 -20.40 20.16
C ASN A 73 2.20 -21.18 20.06
N ASP A 74 2.05 -22.29 20.78
CA ASP A 74 0.83 -23.12 20.75
C ASP A 74 -0.30 -22.63 21.70
N GLU A 75 -0.30 -21.34 22.02
CA GLU A 75 -1.37 -20.75 22.83
C GLU A 75 -2.71 -20.79 22.08
N LEU A 76 -3.78 -21.01 22.83
CA LEU A 76 -5.13 -21.04 22.29
C LEU A 76 -5.58 -19.61 21.95
N VAL A 77 -5.92 -19.40 20.68
CA VAL A 77 -6.39 -18.12 20.14
C VAL A 77 -7.74 -18.35 19.46
N GLU A 78 -8.76 -17.63 19.93
CA GLU A 78 -10.09 -17.59 19.32
C GLU A 78 -10.59 -16.14 19.38
N PRO A 79 -10.87 -15.47 18.24
CA PRO A 79 -10.94 -15.96 16.86
C PRO A 79 -9.59 -16.03 16.11
N CYS A 80 -9.49 -16.89 15.09
CA CYS A 80 -8.33 -16.94 14.17
C CYS A 80 -8.44 -15.82 13.12
N ASN A 81 -7.63 -14.77 13.28
CA ASN A 81 -7.55 -13.64 12.35
C ASN A 81 -6.07 -13.24 12.15
N PRO A 82 -5.75 -12.43 11.12
CA PRO A 82 -4.35 -12.04 10.84
C PRO A 82 -3.60 -11.43 12.02
N PRO A 83 -4.13 -10.44 12.77
CA PRO A 83 -3.38 -9.85 13.88
C PRO A 83 -3.19 -10.84 15.04
N MET A 84 -4.19 -11.66 15.35
CA MET A 84 -4.14 -12.63 16.47
C MET A 84 -3.32 -13.88 16.14
N GLY A 85 -3.00 -14.11 14.86
CA GLY A 85 -2.07 -15.14 14.42
C GLY A 85 -0.61 -14.86 14.79
N TYR A 86 -0.27 -13.60 15.09
CA TYR A 86 1.08 -13.20 15.50
C TYR A 86 1.24 -13.23 17.02
N GLU A 87 2.49 -13.38 17.48
CA GLU A 87 2.84 -13.06 18.88
C GLU A 87 2.51 -11.58 19.18
N PRO A 88 2.05 -11.23 20.40
CA PRO A 88 1.64 -9.86 20.74
C PRO A 88 2.63 -8.75 20.32
N ARG A 89 3.94 -9.00 20.39
CA ARG A 89 4.97 -8.03 19.96
C ARG A 89 4.93 -7.79 18.45
N LEU A 90 4.84 -8.86 17.66
CA LEU A 90 4.76 -8.80 16.19
C LEU A 90 3.42 -8.23 15.73
N MET A 91 2.33 -8.58 16.42
CA MET A 91 0.99 -8.03 16.17
C MET A 91 1.00 -6.51 16.26
N ILE A 92 1.59 -5.93 17.33
CA ILE A 92 1.66 -4.49 17.51
C ILE A 92 2.42 -3.83 16.35
N VAL A 93 3.59 -4.38 15.99
CA VAL A 93 4.41 -3.85 14.88
C VAL A 93 3.63 -3.89 13.57
N TRP A 94 2.95 -4.99 13.27
CA TRP A 94 2.14 -5.17 12.06
C TRP A 94 0.97 -4.18 11.99
N ILE A 95 0.26 -3.96 13.11
CA ILE A 95 -0.86 -3.00 13.17
C ILE A 95 -0.36 -1.58 12.95
N TYR A 96 0.72 -1.16 13.63
CA TYR A 96 1.26 0.19 13.47
C TYR A 96 1.80 0.43 12.06
N SER A 97 2.48 -0.55 11.45
CA SER A 97 2.96 -0.43 10.07
C SER A 97 1.80 -0.32 9.08
N TYR A 98 0.76 -1.14 9.24
CA TYR A 98 -0.46 -1.09 8.44
C TYR A 98 -1.15 0.27 8.51
N ILE A 99 -1.43 0.78 9.72
CA ILE A 99 -2.09 2.07 9.91
C ILE A 99 -1.27 3.20 9.28
N THR A 100 0.06 3.17 9.43
CA THR A 100 0.94 4.19 8.85
C THR A 100 0.85 4.21 7.33
N ILE A 101 0.88 3.05 6.68
CA ILE A 101 0.74 2.93 5.22
C ILE A 101 -0.64 3.41 4.77
N ALA A 102 -1.71 3.01 5.46
CA ALA A 102 -3.07 3.40 5.14
C ALA A 102 -3.27 4.93 5.21
N VAL A 103 -2.75 5.58 6.26
CA VAL A 103 -2.80 7.03 6.41
C VAL A 103 -2.00 7.72 5.29
N ALA A 104 -0.81 7.22 4.96
CA ALA A 104 -0.02 7.77 3.86
C ALA A 104 -0.75 7.67 2.50
N VAL A 105 -1.39 6.53 2.22
CA VAL A 105 -2.20 6.32 1.02
C VAL A 105 -3.34 7.34 0.93
N VAL A 106 -4.07 7.56 2.03
CA VAL A 106 -5.17 8.53 2.06
C VAL A 106 -4.65 9.94 1.76
N ILE A 107 -3.59 10.38 2.46
CA ILE A 107 -3.00 11.71 2.26
C ILE A 107 -2.56 11.92 0.81
N LEU A 108 -1.82 10.95 0.24
CA LEU A 108 -1.32 11.04 -1.13
C LEU A 108 -2.46 11.03 -2.16
N ASN A 109 -3.53 10.26 -1.93
CA ASN A 109 -4.71 10.27 -2.79
C ASN A 109 -5.46 11.61 -2.71
N THR A 110 -5.61 12.19 -1.51
CA THR A 110 -6.24 13.51 -1.35
C THR A 110 -5.46 14.59 -2.09
N ILE A 111 -4.12 14.59 -1.97
CA ILE A 111 -3.26 15.52 -2.71
C ILE A 111 -3.42 15.31 -4.23
N SER A 112 -3.37 14.06 -4.69
CA SER A 112 -3.52 13.74 -6.12
C SER A 112 -4.86 14.21 -6.67
N TYR A 113 -5.96 13.94 -5.95
CA TYR A 113 -7.29 14.39 -6.29
C TYR A 113 -7.38 15.91 -6.39
N PHE A 114 -6.83 16.63 -5.40
CA PHE A 114 -6.83 18.09 -5.38
C PHE A 114 -6.03 18.71 -6.54
N LEU A 115 -4.89 18.14 -6.90
CA LEU A 115 -4.08 18.58 -8.03
C LEU A 115 -4.80 18.35 -9.37
N ILE A 116 -5.47 17.20 -9.52
CA ILE A 116 -6.29 16.90 -10.70
C ILE A 116 -7.46 17.89 -10.80
N TYR A 117 -8.18 18.11 -9.70
CA TYR A 117 -9.29 19.05 -9.64
C TYR A 117 -8.88 20.47 -10.04
N ARG A 118 -7.75 20.96 -9.50
CA ARG A 118 -7.18 22.27 -9.90
C ARG A 118 -6.78 22.32 -11.37
N SER A 119 -6.22 21.24 -11.91
CA SER A 119 -5.81 21.17 -13.31
C SER A 119 -7.01 21.13 -14.26
N GLY A 120 -8.08 20.44 -13.90
CA GLY A 120 -9.36 20.44 -14.62
C GLY A 120 -9.97 21.84 -14.66
N LYS A 121 -10.11 22.49 -13.50
CA LYS A 121 -10.65 23.86 -13.40
C LYS A 121 -9.84 24.88 -14.21
N LYS A 122 -8.50 24.74 -14.27
CA LYS A 122 -7.65 25.60 -15.12
C LYS A 122 -7.94 25.45 -16.61
N LYS A 123 -8.26 24.24 -17.08
CA LYS A 123 -8.63 24.01 -18.49
C LYS A 123 -9.97 24.66 -18.81
N GLU A 124 -10.96 24.50 -17.94
CA GLU A 124 -12.27 25.15 -18.12
C GLU A 124 -12.14 26.68 -18.15
N LEU A 125 -11.40 27.29 -17.21
CA LEU A 125 -11.15 28.74 -17.23
C LEU A 125 -10.31 29.21 -18.45
N GLY A 126 -9.39 28.37 -18.94
CA GLY A 126 -8.61 28.66 -20.15
C GLY A 126 -9.45 28.59 -21.43
N GLU A 127 -10.37 27.63 -21.53
CA GLU A 127 -11.34 27.53 -22.62
C GLU A 127 -12.33 28.70 -22.61
N PHE A 128 -12.81 29.12 -21.44
CA PHE A 128 -13.64 30.34 -21.31
C PHE A 128 -12.90 31.62 -21.75
N SER A 129 -11.57 31.70 -21.55
CA SER A 129 -10.78 32.86 -21.98
C SER A 129 -10.44 32.86 -23.48
N CYS A 130 -10.53 31.72 -24.17
CA CYS A 130 -10.31 31.60 -25.62
C CYS A 130 -11.62 31.58 -26.44
N GLY A 131 -12.77 31.38 -25.78
CA GLY A 131 -14.11 31.38 -26.40
C GLY A 131 -14.78 32.75 -26.53
N PHE A 132 -14.10 33.84 -26.15
CA PHE A 132 -14.51 35.22 -26.42
C PHE A 132 -13.59 35.85 -27.47
N ARG A 133 -13.62 35.32 -28.71
CA ARG A 133 -13.11 36.04 -29.88
C ARG A 133 -13.87 35.67 -31.14
#